data_AF-A0AAU7CXL0-F1
#
_entry.id   AF-A0AAU7CXL0-F1
#
_cell.length_a   1.000
_cell.length_b   1.000
_cell.length_c   1.000
_cell.angle_alpha   90.00
_cell.angle_beta   90.00
_cell.angle_gamma   90.00
#
_symmetry.space_group_name_H-M   'P 1'
#
loop_
_entity.id
_entity.type
_entity.pdbx_description
1 polymer ?
#
loop_
_entity_poly.entity_id
_entity_poly.type
_entity_poly.pdbx_seq_one_letter_code
_entity_poly.pdbx_strand_id
1 'polypeptide(L)'
;MKLLAKFNLILLVIFAAGGLLISHLAYSFLIRNARREVLEQARLMLASAQSVRDYTASDLSPLLQQNPRHRVHFLSETIPFYAATTTFNNLRKDNPKYADYIYRETTLNPTNLEDRASDWEADIINELRNHGEPQITSQRSTPSGQSLYIANPIKVSPDCLECHGVPSAAPRAMLAVYGSTNGFGWKNNEIVGAQIVSVPMTVAIDIANRAYHQLLLYLILTLVVAILALDAGVYLFVIRPLKIVSTTADRVSRGEKNVPPIKVHGKDEIATVASSFNRMQLSLAKALKMFEEE
;
A
#
# COMPACT_ATOMS: atom_id res chain seq x y z
N MET A 1 -2.27 44.70 4.24
CA MET A 1 -1.32 43.56 4.07
C MET A 1 -0.25 43.94 3.05
N LYS A 2 1.05 43.71 3.36
CA LYS A 2 2.16 43.87 2.41
C LYS A 2 1.94 42.95 1.19
N LEU A 3 2.46 43.33 0.02
CA LEU A 3 2.26 42.59 -1.24
C LEU A 3 2.61 41.09 -1.12
N LEU A 4 3.75 40.78 -0.49
CA LEU A 4 4.20 39.39 -0.23
C LEU A 4 3.18 38.58 0.56
N ALA A 5 2.54 39.17 1.57
CA ALA A 5 1.56 38.45 2.39
C ALA A 5 0.32 38.05 1.59
N LYS A 6 -0.09 38.84 0.59
CA LYS A 6 -1.19 38.48 -0.31
C LYS A 6 -0.79 37.33 -1.23
N PHE A 7 0.41 37.38 -1.81
CA PHE A 7 0.93 36.32 -2.67
C PHE A 7 1.11 35.01 -1.90
N ASN A 8 1.73 35.05 -0.73
CA ASN A 8 1.95 33.86 0.10
C ASN A 8 0.63 33.27 0.59
N LEU A 9 -0.38 34.09 0.89
CA LEU A 9 -1.70 33.57 1.24
C LEU A 9 -2.34 32.78 0.08
N ILE A 10 -2.31 33.33 -1.14
CA ILE A 10 -2.84 32.65 -2.33
C ILE A 10 -2.09 31.35 -2.58
N LEU A 11 -0.77 31.39 -2.49
CA LEU A 11 0.07 30.22 -2.71
C LEU A 11 -0.17 29.13 -1.66
N LEU A 12 -0.27 29.49 -0.38
CA LEU A 12 -0.61 28.55 0.69
C LEU A 12 -1.97 27.90 0.44
N VAL A 13 -2.98 28.65 0.00
CA VAL A 13 -4.31 28.09 -0.31
C VAL A 13 -4.23 27.09 -1.46
N ILE A 14 -3.55 27.45 -2.56
CA ILE A 14 -3.42 26.58 -3.74
C ILE A 14 -2.65 25.31 -3.39
N PHE A 15 -1.51 25.43 -2.70
CA PHE A 15 -0.72 24.28 -2.29
C PHE A 15 -1.39 23.44 -1.22
N ALA A 16 -2.16 24.02 -0.30
CA ALA A 16 -2.96 23.25 0.64
C ALA A 16 -4.03 22.45 -0.08
N ALA A 17 -4.78 23.07 -1.00
CA ALA A 17 -5.82 22.38 -1.77
C ALA A 17 -5.23 21.26 -2.65
N GLY A 18 -4.17 21.57 -3.41
CA GLY A 18 -3.47 20.58 -4.25
C GLY A 18 -2.78 19.49 -3.43
N GLY A 19 -2.15 19.87 -2.32
CA GLY A 19 -1.48 18.95 -1.40
C GLY A 19 -2.46 17.98 -0.73
N LEU A 20 -3.64 18.44 -0.31
CA LEU A 20 -4.70 17.58 0.22
C LEU A 20 -5.21 16.59 -0.82
N LEU A 21 -5.43 17.05 -2.06
CA LEU A 21 -5.86 16.19 -3.16
C LEU A 21 -4.81 15.11 -3.47
N ILE A 22 -3.55 15.52 -3.66
CA ILE A 22 -2.43 14.60 -3.93
C ILE A 22 -2.26 13.62 -2.78
N SER A 23 -2.31 14.10 -1.54
CA SER A 23 -2.19 13.29 -0.33
C SER A 23 -3.26 12.20 -0.28
N HIS A 24 -4.54 12.56 -0.49
CA HIS A 24 -5.64 11.60 -0.48
C HIS A 24 -5.52 10.54 -1.59
N LEU A 25 -5.17 10.97 -2.81
CA LEU A 25 -4.99 10.07 -3.96
C LEU A 25 -3.79 9.14 -3.76
N ALA A 26 -2.66 9.68 -3.28
CA ALA A 26 -1.45 8.92 -3.03
C ALA A 26 -1.65 7.89 -1.91
N TYR A 27 -2.28 8.25 -0.80
CA TYR A 27 -2.59 7.32 0.28
C TYR A 27 -3.46 6.16 -0.23
N SER A 28 -4.54 6.48 -0.94
CA SER A 28 -5.44 5.47 -1.50
C SER A 28 -4.75 4.58 -2.54
N PHE A 29 -3.85 5.14 -3.35
CA PHE A 29 -3.05 4.37 -4.30
C PHE A 29 -2.07 3.44 -3.60
N LEU A 30 -1.29 3.93 -2.63
CA LEU A 30 -0.28 3.17 -1.91
C LEU A 30 -0.88 2.01 -1.11
N ILE A 31 -2.00 2.24 -0.41
CA ILE A 31 -2.68 1.18 0.36
C ILE A 31 -3.31 0.13 -0.57
N ARG A 32 -3.92 0.54 -1.68
CA ARG A 32 -4.45 -0.41 -2.68
C ARG A 32 -3.33 -1.25 -3.29
N ASN A 33 -2.18 -0.63 -3.57
CA ASN A 33 -1.02 -1.35 -4.10
C ASN A 33 -0.46 -2.35 -3.07
N ALA A 34 -0.34 -1.94 -1.80
CA ALA A 34 0.06 -2.84 -0.71
C ALA A 34 -0.89 -4.03 -0.56
N ARG A 35 -2.21 -3.82 -0.64
CA ARG A 35 -3.19 -4.92 -0.62
C ARG A 35 -3.02 -5.85 -1.81
N ARG A 36 -2.79 -5.31 -3.02
CA ARG A 36 -2.58 -6.11 -4.23
C ARG A 36 -1.32 -6.97 -4.12
N GLU A 37 -0.23 -6.40 -3.63
CA GLU A 37 1.02 -7.11 -3.38
C GLU A 37 0.80 -8.31 -2.43
N VAL A 38 0.12 -8.09 -1.30
CA VAL A 38 -0.19 -9.17 -0.34
C VAL A 38 -1.07 -10.25 -0.98
N LEU A 39 -2.05 -9.85 -1.80
CA LEU A 39 -2.92 -10.79 -2.50
C LEU A 39 -2.13 -11.66 -3.50
N GLU A 40 -1.21 -11.07 -4.26
CA GLU A 40 -0.35 -11.82 -5.18
C GLU A 40 0.59 -12.77 -4.42
N GLN A 41 1.14 -12.35 -3.28
CA GLN A 41 1.92 -13.24 -2.41
C GLN A 41 1.09 -14.42 -1.91
N ALA A 42 -0.16 -14.18 -1.47
CA ALA A 42 -1.06 -15.24 -1.03
C ALA A 42 -1.40 -16.23 -2.18
N ARG A 43 -1.63 -15.71 -3.40
CA ARG A 43 -1.85 -16.54 -4.59
C ARG A 43 -0.64 -17.39 -4.95
N LEU A 44 0.56 -16.80 -4.89
CA LEU A 44 1.80 -17.53 -5.16
C LEU A 44 2.03 -18.64 -4.14
N MET A 45 1.77 -18.39 -2.86
CA MET A 45 1.83 -19.42 -1.82
C MET A 45 0.84 -20.55 -2.07
N LEU A 46 -0.41 -20.21 -2.39
CA LEU A 46 -1.45 -21.19 -2.69
C LEU A 46 -1.09 -22.04 -3.91
N ALA A 47 -0.59 -21.41 -4.98
CA ALA A 47 -0.13 -22.11 -6.18
C ALA A 47 1.09 -23.00 -5.91
N SER A 48 2.00 -22.54 -5.04
CA SER A 48 3.17 -23.32 -4.62
C SER A 48 2.75 -24.53 -3.78
N ALA A 49 1.80 -24.35 -2.86
CA ALA A 49 1.22 -25.46 -2.10
C ALA A 49 0.55 -26.48 -3.02
N GLN A 50 -0.23 -26.01 -4.01
CA GLN A 50 -0.83 -26.88 -5.01
C GLN A 50 0.22 -27.63 -5.83
N SER A 51 1.30 -26.97 -6.24
CA SER A 51 2.40 -27.63 -6.96
C SER A 51 3.09 -28.72 -6.13
N VAL A 52 3.28 -28.51 -4.83
CA VAL A 52 3.81 -29.55 -3.92
C VAL A 52 2.83 -30.72 -3.79
N ARG A 53 1.53 -30.44 -3.70
CA ARG A 53 0.50 -31.47 -3.68
C ARG A 53 0.52 -32.31 -4.96
N ASP A 54 0.54 -31.65 -6.10
CA ASP A 54 0.51 -32.30 -7.42
C ASP A 54 1.72 -33.21 -7.56
N TYR A 55 2.94 -32.70 -7.32
CA TYR A 55 4.17 -33.50 -7.32
C TYR A 55 4.10 -34.70 -6.35
N THR A 56 3.56 -34.49 -5.15
CA THR A 56 3.42 -35.58 -4.18
C THR A 56 2.45 -36.66 -4.69
N ALA A 57 1.34 -36.26 -5.33
CA ALA A 57 0.34 -37.18 -5.86
C ALA A 57 0.84 -37.92 -7.11
N SER A 58 1.44 -37.22 -8.08
CA SER A 58 1.82 -37.79 -9.38
C SER A 58 3.15 -38.53 -9.36
N ASP A 59 4.14 -38.02 -8.61
CA ASP A 59 5.52 -38.50 -8.71
C ASP A 59 5.93 -39.29 -7.45
N LEU A 60 5.65 -38.77 -6.25
CA LEU A 60 6.17 -39.36 -5.01
C LEU A 60 5.30 -40.52 -4.50
N SER A 61 3.99 -40.35 -4.43
CA SER A 61 3.06 -41.33 -3.86
C SER A 61 3.13 -42.69 -4.56
N PRO A 62 3.17 -42.79 -5.91
CA PRO A 62 3.29 -44.08 -6.60
C PRO A 62 4.58 -44.84 -6.27
N LEU A 63 5.68 -44.12 -6.02
CA LEU A 63 6.97 -44.72 -5.65
C LEU A 63 6.96 -45.24 -4.20
N LEU A 64 6.37 -44.47 -3.29
CA LEU A 64 6.28 -44.84 -1.89
C LEU A 64 5.25 -45.94 -1.62
N GLN A 65 4.15 -45.99 -2.37
CA GLN A 65 3.16 -47.07 -2.27
C GLN A 65 3.72 -48.43 -2.70
N GLN A 66 4.74 -48.46 -3.56
CA GLN A 66 5.48 -49.68 -3.92
C GLN A 66 6.38 -50.18 -2.78
N ASN A 67 6.70 -49.34 -1.79
CA ASN A 67 7.50 -49.73 -0.65
C ASN A 67 6.71 -50.69 0.26
N PRO A 68 7.17 -51.93 0.49
CA PRO A 68 6.47 -52.89 1.36
C PRO A 68 6.19 -52.35 2.78
N ARG A 69 7.02 -51.43 3.27
CA ARG A 69 6.84 -50.79 4.59
C ARG A 69 5.56 -49.94 4.65
N HIS A 70 5.09 -49.37 3.54
CA HIS A 70 3.86 -48.56 3.50
C HIS A 70 2.61 -49.34 3.92
N ARG A 71 2.61 -50.66 3.75
CA ARG A 71 1.49 -51.53 4.17
C ARG A 71 1.41 -51.75 5.67
N VAL A 72 2.53 -51.59 6.37
CA VAL A 72 2.67 -51.89 7.80
C VAL A 72 2.80 -50.60 8.63
N HIS A 73 3.40 -49.56 8.05
CA HIS A 73 3.56 -48.25 8.66
C HIS A 73 2.98 -47.18 7.73
N PHE A 74 2.15 -46.31 8.29
CA PHE A 74 1.55 -45.23 7.52
C PHE A 74 2.62 -44.19 7.20
N LEU A 75 2.91 -44.01 5.92
CA LEU A 75 3.85 -43.00 5.45
C LEU A 75 3.05 -41.76 5.10
N SER A 76 3.04 -40.76 5.99
CA SER A 76 2.33 -39.50 5.74
C SER A 76 2.86 -38.75 4.52
N GLU A 77 4.09 -39.02 4.10
CA GLU A 77 4.74 -38.49 2.90
C GLU A 77 4.03 -38.90 1.60
N THR A 78 3.16 -39.91 1.62
CA THR A 78 2.32 -40.25 0.45
C THR A 78 1.09 -39.36 0.32
N ILE A 79 0.80 -38.52 1.32
CA ILE A 79 -0.39 -37.68 1.37
C ILE A 79 -0.03 -36.27 0.87
N PRO A 80 -0.60 -35.80 -0.26
CA PRO A 80 -0.26 -34.51 -0.87
C PRO A 80 -0.34 -33.32 0.09
N PHE A 81 -1.40 -33.29 0.90
CA PHE A 81 -1.61 -32.26 1.90
C PHE A 81 -0.47 -32.20 2.93
N TYR A 82 0.01 -33.34 3.42
CA TYR A 82 1.05 -33.40 4.44
C TYR A 82 2.36 -32.77 3.96
N ALA A 83 2.76 -33.05 2.72
CA ALA A 83 3.96 -32.45 2.14
C ALA A 83 3.83 -30.92 2.02
N ALA A 84 2.67 -30.44 1.56
CA ALA A 84 2.41 -29.00 1.39
C ALA A 84 2.43 -28.26 2.74
N THR A 85 1.70 -28.73 3.76
CA THR A 85 1.70 -28.09 5.08
C THR A 85 3.04 -28.20 5.79
N THR A 86 3.70 -29.35 5.74
CA THR A 86 5.02 -29.54 6.35
C THR A 86 6.05 -28.57 5.76
N THR A 87 6.04 -28.38 4.44
CA THR A 87 6.97 -27.45 3.76
C THR A 87 6.75 -26.02 4.22
N PHE A 88 5.50 -25.55 4.30
CA PHE A 88 5.19 -24.21 4.80
C PHE A 88 5.46 -24.06 6.30
N ASN A 89 5.23 -25.10 7.10
CA ASN A 89 5.58 -25.09 8.52
C ASN A 89 7.10 -24.96 8.73
N ASN A 90 7.90 -25.67 7.93
CA ASN A 90 9.37 -25.54 7.93
C ASN A 90 9.80 -24.13 7.49
N LEU A 91 9.21 -23.59 6.42
CA LEU A 91 9.48 -22.21 5.97
C LEU A 91 9.30 -21.20 7.13
N ARG A 92 8.19 -21.30 7.86
CA ARG A 92 7.88 -20.43 9.00
C ARG A 92 8.85 -20.63 10.16
N LYS A 93 9.18 -21.88 10.47
CA LYS A 93 10.10 -22.25 11.55
C LYS A 93 11.51 -21.73 11.29
N ASP A 94 12.00 -21.88 10.07
CA ASP A 94 13.37 -21.55 9.69
C ASP A 94 13.55 -20.06 9.35
N ASN A 95 12.45 -19.34 9.09
CA ASN A 95 12.47 -17.93 8.71
C ASN A 95 11.50 -17.12 9.57
N PRO A 96 11.97 -16.49 10.67
CA PRO A 96 11.14 -15.68 11.56
C PRO A 96 10.36 -14.56 10.85
N LYS A 97 10.88 -14.04 9.73
CA LYS A 97 10.20 -13.06 8.88
C LYS A 97 8.86 -13.54 8.33
N TYR A 98 8.72 -14.86 8.15
CA TYR A 98 7.53 -15.49 7.60
C TYR A 98 6.70 -16.22 8.68
N ALA A 99 6.94 -16.00 9.97
CA ALA A 99 6.26 -16.71 11.05
C ALA A 99 4.72 -16.61 10.99
N ASP A 100 4.21 -15.47 10.55
CA ASP A 100 2.78 -15.16 10.37
C ASP A 100 2.22 -15.53 8.98
N TYR A 101 3.05 -16.03 8.06
CA TYR A 101 2.61 -16.50 6.74
C TYR A 101 2.14 -17.94 6.89
N ILE A 102 0.82 -18.12 6.96
CA ILE A 102 0.21 -19.40 7.32
C ILE A 102 -0.37 -20.05 6.06
N TYR A 103 -0.02 -21.31 5.86
CA TYR A 103 -0.77 -22.21 5.00
C TYR A 103 -1.27 -23.37 5.86
N ARG A 104 -2.57 -23.61 5.82
CA ARG A 104 -3.20 -24.77 6.45
C ARG A 104 -4.22 -25.37 5.50
N GLU A 105 -4.45 -26.66 5.64
CA GLU A 105 -5.69 -27.25 5.16
C GLU A 105 -6.41 -27.82 6.37
N THR A 106 -7.63 -27.37 6.56
CA THR A 106 -8.39 -27.67 7.77
C THR A 106 -9.72 -28.25 7.39
N THR A 107 -10.18 -29.23 8.15
CA THR A 107 -11.48 -29.87 7.93
C THR A 107 -12.32 -29.84 9.20
N LEU A 108 -13.64 -29.96 9.05
CA LEU A 108 -14.57 -30.00 10.19
C LEU A 108 -14.45 -31.31 11.00
N ASN A 109 -14.08 -32.39 10.30
CA ASN A 109 -13.86 -33.72 10.87
C ASN A 109 -12.58 -34.32 10.24
N PRO A 110 -11.39 -33.97 10.75
CA PRO A 110 -10.12 -34.45 10.20
C PRO A 110 -9.73 -35.82 10.76
N THR A 111 -8.88 -36.54 10.05
CA THR A 111 -8.21 -37.73 10.60
C THR A 111 -7.21 -37.36 11.70
N ASN A 112 -6.33 -36.37 11.46
CA ASN A 112 -5.43 -35.83 12.47
C ASN A 112 -6.08 -34.60 13.13
N LEU A 113 -6.18 -34.59 14.46
CA LEU A 113 -6.83 -33.50 15.19
C LEU A 113 -6.08 -32.16 15.09
N GLU A 114 -4.80 -32.16 14.71
CA GLU A 114 -4.06 -30.92 14.42
C GLU A 114 -4.63 -30.14 13.21
N ASP A 115 -5.33 -30.85 12.33
CA ASP A 115 -5.96 -30.29 11.12
C ASP A 115 -7.42 -29.92 11.35
N ARG A 116 -7.86 -29.94 12.61
CA ARG A 116 -9.22 -29.49 12.96
C ARG A 116 -9.31 -28.00 12.71
N ALA A 117 -10.35 -27.63 11.96
CA ALA A 117 -10.72 -26.23 11.78
C ALA A 117 -10.99 -25.58 13.13
N SER A 118 -10.33 -24.45 13.37
CA SER A 118 -10.73 -23.52 14.42
C SER A 118 -12.04 -22.82 14.05
N ASP A 119 -12.68 -22.14 15.01
CA ASP A 119 -14.03 -21.59 14.82
C ASP A 119 -14.16 -20.72 13.56
N TRP A 120 -13.20 -19.80 13.33
CA TRP A 120 -13.22 -18.93 12.15
C TRP A 120 -12.96 -19.68 10.83
N GLU A 121 -12.18 -20.78 10.87
CA GLU A 121 -11.94 -21.63 9.70
C GLU A 121 -13.20 -22.45 9.39
N ALA A 122 -13.91 -22.88 10.43
CA ALA A 122 -15.17 -23.60 10.30
C ALA A 122 -16.26 -22.71 9.67
N ASP A 123 -16.34 -21.44 10.06
CA ASP A 123 -17.23 -20.45 9.43
C ASP A 123 -16.97 -20.34 7.93
N ILE A 124 -15.70 -20.21 7.52
CA ILE A 124 -15.30 -20.16 6.10
C ILE A 124 -15.67 -21.45 5.37
N ILE A 125 -15.43 -22.62 5.98
CA ILE A 125 -15.77 -23.91 5.38
C ILE A 125 -17.28 -24.01 5.16
N ASN A 126 -18.08 -23.56 6.13
CA ASN A 126 -19.53 -23.56 6.02
C ASN A 126 -20.02 -22.56 4.96
N GLU A 127 -19.39 -21.39 4.83
CA GLU A 127 -19.68 -20.43 3.77
C GLU A 127 -19.42 -21.04 2.38
N LEU A 128 -18.24 -21.62 2.17
CA LEU A 128 -17.89 -22.34 0.95
C LEU A 128 -18.88 -23.47 0.64
N ARG A 129 -19.27 -24.23 1.67
CA ARG A 129 -20.22 -25.35 1.56
C ARG A 129 -21.62 -24.90 1.18
N ASN A 130 -22.12 -23.82 1.77
CA ASN A 130 -23.50 -23.37 1.61
C ASN A 130 -23.72 -22.56 0.33
N HIS A 131 -22.72 -21.79 -0.09
CA HIS A 131 -22.82 -20.91 -1.26
C HIS A 131 -22.15 -21.48 -2.51
N GLY A 132 -21.33 -22.53 -2.37
CA GLY A 132 -20.64 -23.17 -3.49
C GLY A 132 -19.60 -22.26 -4.15
N GLU A 133 -19.06 -21.29 -3.41
CA GLU A 133 -18.06 -20.38 -3.93
C GLU A 133 -16.77 -21.14 -4.28
N PRO A 134 -16.14 -20.85 -5.43
CA PRO A 134 -14.90 -21.52 -5.81
C PRO A 134 -13.71 -21.05 -4.96
N GLN A 135 -13.79 -19.87 -4.36
CA GLN A 135 -12.76 -19.26 -3.54
C GLN A 135 -13.33 -18.08 -2.76
N ILE A 136 -12.94 -17.94 -1.50
CA ILE A 136 -13.20 -16.74 -0.68
C ILE A 136 -11.88 -15.98 -0.51
N THR A 137 -11.92 -14.66 -0.68
CA THR A 137 -10.80 -13.77 -0.36
C THR A 137 -11.27 -12.64 0.54
N SER A 138 -10.74 -12.54 1.74
CA SER A 138 -11.12 -11.49 2.69
C SER A 138 -9.96 -11.09 3.60
N GLN A 139 -10.24 -10.19 4.55
CA GLN A 139 -9.30 -9.71 5.55
C GLN A 139 -9.83 -10.01 6.95
N ARG A 140 -8.92 -10.23 7.88
CA ARG A 140 -9.25 -10.42 9.29
C ARG A 140 -8.21 -9.78 10.19
N SER A 141 -8.66 -9.35 11.37
CA SER A 141 -7.77 -8.98 12.47
C SER A 141 -7.17 -10.24 13.10
N THR A 142 -5.85 -10.27 13.26
CA THR A 142 -5.12 -11.29 14.03
C THR A 142 -4.33 -10.60 15.15
N PRO A 143 -3.79 -11.36 16.13
CA PRO A 143 -2.92 -10.78 17.15
C PRO A 143 -1.68 -10.08 16.57
N SER A 144 -1.21 -10.50 15.38
CA SER A 144 -0.09 -9.89 14.65
C SER A 144 -0.50 -8.75 13.72
N GLY A 145 -1.79 -8.39 13.66
CA GLY A 145 -2.32 -7.27 12.88
C GLY A 145 -3.33 -7.69 11.82
N GLN A 146 -3.61 -6.83 10.84
CA GLN A 146 -4.49 -7.21 9.73
C GLN A 146 -3.82 -8.26 8.85
N SER A 147 -4.56 -9.32 8.53
CA SER A 147 -4.12 -10.37 7.61
C SER A 147 -5.14 -10.55 6.50
N LEU A 148 -4.64 -10.71 5.27
CA LEU A 148 -5.46 -11.13 4.13
C LEU A 148 -5.45 -12.65 4.08
N TYR A 149 -6.56 -13.26 3.73
CA TYR A 149 -6.61 -14.71 3.49
C TYR A 149 -7.31 -15.05 2.18
N ILE A 150 -6.89 -16.17 1.60
CA ILE A 150 -7.53 -16.85 0.48
C ILE A 150 -7.91 -18.25 0.98
N ALA A 151 -9.16 -18.64 0.73
CA ALA A 151 -9.67 -19.97 1.08
C ALA A 151 -10.26 -20.66 -0.16
N ASN A 152 -9.75 -21.85 -0.48
CA ASN A 152 -10.31 -22.72 -1.51
C ASN A 152 -11.00 -23.93 -0.86
N PRO A 153 -12.16 -24.39 -1.36
CA PRO A 153 -12.86 -25.54 -0.80
C PRO A 153 -12.11 -26.84 -1.07
N ILE A 154 -12.09 -27.73 -0.08
CA ILE A 154 -11.67 -29.13 -0.24
C ILE A 154 -12.91 -29.94 -0.52
N LYS A 155 -13.12 -30.20 -1.81
CA LYS A 155 -14.25 -30.97 -2.32
C LYS A 155 -13.86 -32.44 -2.43
N VAL A 156 -14.66 -33.31 -1.82
CA VAL A 156 -14.44 -34.75 -1.80
C VAL A 156 -14.60 -35.33 -3.21
N SER A 157 -13.54 -35.97 -3.70
CA SER A 157 -13.54 -36.82 -4.91
C SER A 157 -13.70 -38.30 -4.53
N PRO A 158 -13.93 -39.20 -5.50
CA PRO A 158 -13.99 -40.65 -5.24
C PRO A 158 -12.74 -41.19 -4.55
N ASP A 159 -11.55 -40.72 -4.94
CA ASP A 159 -10.26 -41.16 -4.37
C ASP A 159 -10.15 -40.84 -2.87
N CYS A 160 -10.80 -39.76 -2.40
CA CYS A 160 -10.84 -39.44 -0.98
C CYS A 160 -11.55 -40.54 -0.16
N LEU A 161 -12.54 -41.21 -0.76
CA LEU A 161 -13.38 -42.18 -0.07
C LEU A 161 -12.68 -43.52 0.16
N GLU A 162 -11.55 -43.79 -0.51
CA GLU A 162 -10.71 -44.95 -0.24
C GLU A 162 -10.20 -44.94 1.21
N CYS A 163 -9.91 -43.75 1.74
CA CYS A 163 -9.43 -43.58 3.11
C CYS A 163 -10.48 -42.97 4.05
N HIS A 164 -11.39 -42.12 3.56
CA HIS A 164 -12.31 -41.33 4.40
C HIS A 164 -13.79 -41.75 4.28
N GLY A 165 -14.08 -42.83 3.57
CA GLY A 165 -15.43 -43.40 3.47
C GLY A 165 -15.86 -44.04 4.79
N VAL A 166 -15.63 -45.36 4.93
CA VAL A 166 -15.92 -46.10 6.16
C VAL A 166 -14.63 -46.65 6.78
N PRO A 167 -14.52 -46.71 8.13
CA PRO A 167 -13.30 -47.16 8.78
C PRO A 167 -12.86 -48.58 8.38
N SER A 168 -13.79 -49.47 8.05
CA SER A 168 -13.49 -50.85 7.66
C SER A 168 -12.80 -50.98 6.29
N ALA A 169 -12.91 -49.95 5.43
CA ALA A 169 -12.28 -49.91 4.10
C ALA A 169 -10.93 -49.19 4.11
N ALA A 170 -10.65 -48.41 5.15
CA ALA A 170 -9.46 -47.57 5.22
C ALA A 170 -8.16 -48.40 5.43
N PRO A 171 -7.00 -47.86 5.01
CA PRO A 171 -5.72 -48.54 5.20
C PRO A 171 -5.46 -48.88 6.67
N ARG A 172 -5.15 -50.16 6.96
CA ARG A 172 -4.86 -50.63 8.34
C ARG A 172 -3.75 -49.84 9.01
N ALA A 173 -2.72 -49.46 8.24
CA ALA A 173 -1.61 -48.67 8.74
C ALA A 173 -2.06 -47.27 9.21
N MET A 174 -2.99 -46.63 8.49
CA MET A 174 -3.58 -45.34 8.89
C MET A 174 -4.40 -45.48 10.17
N LEU A 175 -5.24 -46.50 10.26
CA LEU A 175 -6.04 -46.79 11.46
C LEU A 175 -5.17 -47.06 12.69
N ALA A 176 -4.01 -47.70 12.51
CA ALA A 176 -3.07 -47.95 13.60
C ALA A 176 -2.47 -46.66 14.18
N VAL A 177 -2.39 -45.59 13.39
CA VAL A 177 -1.85 -44.28 13.83
C VAL A 177 -2.96 -43.37 14.36
N TYR A 178 -4.07 -43.25 13.64
CA TYR A 178 -5.10 -42.24 13.92
C TYR A 178 -6.41 -42.79 14.51
N GLY A 179 -6.55 -44.12 14.57
CA GLY A 179 -7.78 -44.78 15.00
C GLY A 179 -8.91 -44.71 13.97
N SER A 180 -10.11 -45.12 14.38
CA SER A 180 -11.29 -45.26 13.52
C SER A 180 -12.40 -44.26 13.81
N THR A 181 -12.14 -43.24 14.63
CA THR A 181 -13.17 -42.33 15.17
C THR A 181 -13.39 -41.09 14.31
N ASN A 182 -12.31 -40.43 13.86
CA ASN A 182 -12.39 -39.15 13.15
C ASN A 182 -11.95 -39.29 11.69
N GLY A 183 -12.37 -38.37 10.83
CA GLY A 183 -11.96 -38.36 9.42
C GLY A 183 -12.65 -39.41 8.55
N PHE A 184 -13.84 -39.87 8.93
CA PHE A 184 -14.66 -40.81 8.17
C PHE A 184 -16.07 -40.25 7.92
N GLY A 185 -16.82 -40.93 7.06
CA GLY A 185 -18.21 -40.58 6.73
C GLY A 185 -18.34 -39.47 5.69
N TRP A 186 -17.24 -39.12 5.01
CA TRP A 186 -17.25 -38.11 3.95
C TRP A 186 -18.11 -38.60 2.78
N LYS A 187 -18.79 -37.67 2.11
CA LYS A 187 -19.62 -37.99 0.93
C LYS A 187 -19.01 -37.40 -0.33
N ASN A 188 -19.12 -38.12 -1.45
CA ASN A 188 -18.68 -37.61 -2.75
C ASN A 188 -19.31 -36.25 -3.03
N ASN A 189 -18.53 -35.32 -3.58
CA ASN A 189 -18.95 -33.95 -3.91
C ASN A 189 -19.24 -33.04 -2.69
N GLU A 190 -19.04 -33.50 -1.46
CA GLU A 190 -19.14 -32.68 -0.24
C GLU A 190 -17.92 -31.76 -0.07
N ILE A 191 -18.12 -30.55 0.45
CA ILE A 191 -17.03 -29.68 0.91
C ILE A 191 -16.78 -29.96 2.38
N VAL A 192 -15.67 -30.64 2.71
CA VAL A 192 -15.36 -31.08 4.09
C VAL A 192 -14.37 -30.17 4.82
N GLY A 193 -13.71 -29.31 4.07
CA GLY A 193 -12.67 -28.42 4.59
C GLY A 193 -12.28 -27.32 3.59
N ALA A 194 -11.20 -26.63 3.91
CA ALA A 194 -10.65 -25.57 3.08
C ALA A 194 -9.12 -25.56 3.13
N GLN A 195 -8.50 -25.27 1.99
CA GLN A 195 -7.11 -24.83 1.91
C GLN A 195 -7.09 -23.33 2.21
N ILE A 196 -6.39 -22.90 3.24
CA ILE A 196 -6.38 -21.50 3.68
C ILE A 196 -4.94 -21.00 3.69
N VAL A 197 -4.69 -19.96 2.89
CA VAL A 197 -3.47 -19.14 2.97
C VAL A 197 -3.83 -17.85 3.71
N SER A 198 -3.06 -17.49 4.73
CA SER A 198 -3.18 -16.22 5.44
C SER A 198 -1.84 -15.50 5.44
N VAL A 199 -1.84 -14.25 4.96
CA VAL A 199 -0.64 -13.42 4.80
C VAL A 199 -0.83 -12.11 5.58
N PRO A 200 0.11 -11.73 6.46
CA PRO A 200 0.03 -10.48 7.19
C PRO A 200 0.14 -9.29 6.24
N MET A 201 -0.72 -8.29 6.44
CA MET A 201 -0.70 -7.04 5.67
C MET A 201 0.20 -5.97 6.29
N THR A 202 0.60 -6.15 7.55
CA THR A 202 1.35 -5.15 8.34
C THR A 202 2.61 -4.69 7.63
N VAL A 203 3.43 -5.62 7.12
CA VAL A 203 4.67 -5.29 6.42
C VAL A 203 4.41 -4.43 5.17
N ALA A 204 3.45 -4.82 4.34
CA ALA A 204 3.13 -4.09 3.11
C ALA A 204 2.49 -2.72 3.40
N ILE A 205 1.62 -2.65 4.40
CA ILE A 205 0.99 -1.40 4.86
C ILE A 205 2.05 -0.47 5.45
N ASP A 206 3.01 -0.96 6.22
CA ASP A 206 4.08 -0.15 6.78
C ASP A 206 5.00 0.42 5.70
N ILE A 207 5.29 -0.35 4.65
CA ILE A 207 6.02 0.14 3.48
C ILE A 207 5.23 1.27 2.80
N ALA A 208 3.92 1.08 2.58
CA ALA A 208 3.04 2.10 2.00
C ALA A 208 2.98 3.36 2.87
N ASN A 209 2.87 3.20 4.20
CA ASN A 209 2.87 4.30 5.14
C ASN A 209 4.19 5.07 5.12
N ARG A 210 5.35 4.39 5.13
CA ARG A 210 6.65 5.06 5.02
C ARG A 210 6.78 5.85 3.73
N ALA A 211 6.39 5.27 2.59
CA ALA A 211 6.41 5.95 1.30
C ALA A 211 5.49 7.19 1.29
N TYR A 212 4.30 7.07 1.89
CA TYR A 212 3.36 8.19 2.04
C TYR A 212 3.94 9.33 2.90
N HIS A 213 4.56 9.03 4.04
CA HIS A 213 5.18 10.05 4.90
C HIS A 213 6.37 10.73 4.20
N GLN A 214 7.18 9.98 3.44
CA GLN A 214 8.25 10.54 2.62
C GLN A 214 7.71 11.49 1.54
N LEU A 215 6.62 11.10 0.86
CA LEU A 215 5.96 11.97 -0.11
C LEU A 215 5.49 13.28 0.54
N LEU A 216 4.83 13.21 1.69
CA LEU A 216 4.39 14.40 2.42
C LEU A 216 5.56 15.31 2.81
N LEU A 217 6.65 14.72 3.30
CA LEU A 217 7.86 15.46 3.65
C LEU A 217 8.42 16.21 2.43
N TYR A 218 8.52 15.54 1.27
CA TYR A 218 9.00 16.17 0.04
C TYR A 218 8.05 17.24 -0.50
N LEU A 219 6.73 17.05 -0.38
CA LEU A 219 5.75 18.08 -0.75
C LEU A 219 5.90 19.33 0.11
N ILE A 220 6.06 19.18 1.44
CA ILE A 220 6.28 20.30 2.35
C ILE A 220 7.60 21.00 2.05
N LEU A 221 8.69 20.24 1.86
CA LEU A 221 9.99 20.81 1.52
C LEU A 221 9.95 21.60 0.21
N THR A 222 9.30 21.05 -0.82
CA THR A 222 9.14 21.70 -2.12
C THR A 222 8.32 22.98 -1.99
N LEU A 223 7.26 22.99 -1.20
CA LEU A 223 6.47 24.19 -0.91
C LEU A 223 7.31 25.28 -0.24
N VAL A 224 8.09 24.93 0.79
CA VAL A 224 8.96 25.91 1.48
C VAL A 224 9.98 26.51 0.51
N VAL A 225 10.63 25.68 -0.30
CA VAL A 225 11.58 26.15 -1.33
C VAL A 225 10.90 27.05 -2.35
N ALA A 226 9.70 26.69 -2.81
CA ALA A 226 8.92 27.49 -3.76
C ALA A 226 8.53 28.86 -3.18
N ILE A 227 8.10 28.92 -1.92
CA ILE A 227 7.79 30.17 -1.21
C ILE A 227 9.04 31.04 -1.13
N LEU A 228 10.17 30.49 -0.68
CA LEU A 228 11.42 31.26 -0.55
C LEU A 228 11.91 31.79 -1.90
N ALA A 229 11.83 30.97 -2.96
CA ALA A 229 12.22 31.38 -4.30
C ALA A 229 11.31 32.49 -4.85
N LEU A 230 9.99 32.37 -4.66
CA LEU A 230 9.03 33.38 -5.09
C LEU A 230 9.16 34.67 -4.29
N ASP A 231 9.29 34.59 -2.97
CA ASP A 231 9.49 35.77 -2.10
C ASP A 231 10.79 36.50 -2.48
N ALA A 232 11.88 35.76 -2.72
CA ALA A 232 13.13 36.34 -3.19
C ALA A 232 12.95 37.02 -4.56
N GLY A 233 12.27 36.36 -5.51
CA GLY A 233 11.97 36.91 -6.83
C GLY A 233 11.13 38.20 -6.75
N VAL A 234 9.99 38.16 -6.08
CA VAL A 234 9.11 39.32 -5.91
C VAL A 234 9.82 40.45 -5.17
N TYR A 235 10.62 40.14 -4.15
CA TYR A 235 11.37 41.15 -3.41
C TYR A 235 12.41 41.84 -4.30
N LEU A 236 13.23 41.06 -5.02
CA LEU A 236 14.34 41.56 -5.83
C LEU A 236 13.86 42.29 -7.09
N PHE A 237 12.87 41.73 -7.79
CA PHE A 237 12.45 42.23 -9.11
C PHE A 237 11.29 43.23 -9.03
N VAL A 238 10.44 43.19 -8.00
CA VAL A 238 9.25 44.06 -7.92
C VAL A 238 9.34 45.04 -6.75
N ILE A 239 9.45 44.54 -5.51
CA ILE A 239 9.29 45.38 -4.31
C ILE A 239 10.46 46.36 -4.17
N ARG A 240 11.70 45.90 -4.32
CA ARG A 240 12.88 46.75 -4.16
C ARG A 240 12.92 47.90 -5.19
N PRO A 241 12.75 47.66 -6.51
CA PRO A 241 12.65 48.73 -7.49
C PRO A 241 11.47 49.68 -7.27
N LEU A 242 10.28 49.14 -6.99
CA LEU A 242 9.08 49.97 -6.79
C LEU A 242 9.20 50.86 -5.54
N LYS A 243 9.87 50.36 -4.48
CA LYS A 243 10.16 51.15 -3.29
C LYS A 243 11.06 52.34 -3.63
N ILE A 244 12.07 52.17 -4.48
CA ILE A 244 12.93 53.27 -4.94
C ILE A 244 12.06 54.33 -5.64
N VAL A 245 11.23 53.94 -6.61
CA VAL A 245 10.33 54.85 -7.32
C VAL A 245 9.39 55.60 -6.37
N SER A 246 8.73 54.87 -5.47
CA SER A 246 7.80 55.45 -4.50
C SER A 246 8.48 56.43 -3.54
N THR A 247 9.68 56.10 -3.05
CA THR A 247 10.42 57.01 -2.14
C THR A 247 10.91 58.26 -2.85
N THR A 248 11.38 58.16 -4.09
CA THR A 248 11.78 59.33 -4.89
C THR A 248 10.57 60.20 -5.22
N ALA A 249 9.43 59.60 -5.55
CA ALA A 249 8.17 60.32 -5.76
C ALA A 249 7.71 61.09 -4.52
N ASP A 250 7.78 60.49 -3.33
CA ASP A 250 7.42 61.15 -2.06
C ASP A 250 8.34 62.34 -1.74
N ARG A 251 9.64 62.22 -2.04
CA ARG A 251 10.61 63.31 -1.89
C ARG A 251 10.30 64.49 -2.81
N VAL A 252 10.05 64.21 -4.09
CA VAL A 252 9.69 65.23 -5.08
C VAL A 252 8.36 65.90 -4.73
N SER A 253 7.36 65.14 -4.28
CA SER A 253 6.04 65.70 -3.93
C SER A 253 6.08 66.59 -2.68
N ARG A 254 7.03 66.36 -1.76
CA ARG A 254 7.29 67.22 -0.61
C ARG A 254 8.06 68.50 -0.96
N GLY A 255 8.39 68.73 -2.23
CA GLY A 255 9.08 69.94 -2.69
C GLY A 255 10.59 69.91 -2.45
N GLU A 256 11.19 68.74 -2.22
CA GLU A 256 12.64 68.62 -2.09
C GLU A 256 13.31 68.99 -3.43
N LYS A 257 14.12 70.06 -3.43
CA LYS A 257 14.82 70.54 -4.62
C LYS A 257 16.00 69.60 -4.97
N ASN A 258 16.29 69.44 -6.26
CA ASN A 258 17.44 68.68 -6.79
C ASN A 258 17.48 67.17 -6.47
N VAL A 259 16.32 66.51 -6.35
CA VAL A 259 16.28 65.03 -6.22
C VAL A 259 16.81 64.37 -7.51
N PRO A 260 17.85 63.50 -7.44
CA PRO A 260 18.42 62.86 -8.63
C PRO A 260 17.40 61.96 -9.37
N PRO A 261 17.47 61.86 -10.71
CA PRO A 261 16.61 60.98 -11.48
C PRO A 261 16.89 59.51 -11.14
N ILE A 262 15.86 58.68 -11.21
CA ILE A 262 15.95 57.26 -10.91
C ILE A 262 16.79 56.58 -11.99
N LYS A 263 17.80 55.80 -11.59
CA LYS A 263 18.59 54.99 -12.54
C LYS A 263 17.74 53.84 -13.10
N VAL A 264 17.31 53.97 -14.35
CA VAL A 264 16.52 52.94 -15.04
C VAL A 264 17.45 51.82 -15.51
N HIS A 265 17.16 50.59 -15.11
CA HIS A 265 17.84 49.38 -15.57
C HIS A 265 16.80 48.39 -16.06
N GLY A 266 17.10 47.65 -17.13
CA GLY A 266 16.20 46.64 -17.70
C GLY A 266 15.23 47.17 -18.76
N LYS A 267 14.31 46.31 -19.18
CA LYS A 267 13.29 46.56 -20.23
C LYS A 267 11.88 46.10 -19.83
N ASP A 268 11.66 45.83 -18.54
CA ASP A 268 10.38 45.39 -18.01
C ASP A 268 9.42 46.57 -17.74
N GLU A 269 8.22 46.24 -17.24
CA GLU A 269 7.19 47.21 -16.90
C GLU A 269 7.67 48.17 -15.80
N ILE A 270 8.51 47.71 -14.88
CA ILE A 270 9.07 48.53 -13.80
C ILE A 270 10.05 49.57 -14.35
N ALA A 271 10.92 49.18 -15.30
CA ALA A 271 11.79 50.11 -16.01
C ALA A 271 10.98 51.15 -16.79
N THR A 272 9.88 50.73 -17.41
CA THR A 272 8.96 51.62 -18.13
C THR A 272 8.33 52.65 -17.18
N VAL A 273 7.87 52.23 -15.99
CA VAL A 273 7.33 53.12 -14.95
C VAL A 273 8.41 54.09 -14.44
N ALA A 274 9.62 53.62 -14.15
CA ALA A 274 10.72 54.48 -13.70
C ALA A 274 11.09 55.53 -14.76
N SER A 275 11.11 55.15 -16.05
CA SER A 275 11.37 56.09 -17.15
C SER A 275 10.28 57.16 -17.27
N SER A 276 9.01 56.75 -17.13
CA SER A 276 7.86 57.65 -17.21
C SER A 276 7.85 58.63 -16.04
N PHE A 277 8.20 58.17 -14.84
CA PHE A 277 8.37 59.02 -13.67
C PHE A 277 9.47 60.07 -13.86
N ASN A 278 10.64 59.68 -14.38
CA ASN A 278 11.72 60.64 -14.66
C ASN A 278 11.30 61.74 -15.65
N ARG A 279 10.55 61.38 -16.71
CA ARG A 279 10.02 62.37 -17.66
C ARG A 279 9.04 63.34 -16.99
N MET A 280 8.13 62.83 -16.15
CA MET A 280 7.19 63.65 -15.38
C MET A 280 7.92 64.61 -14.42
N GLN A 281 8.91 64.11 -13.67
CA GLN A 281 9.72 64.93 -12.76
C GLN A 281 10.39 66.10 -13.50
N LEU A 282 10.98 65.83 -14.66
CA LEU A 282 11.64 66.86 -15.48
C LEU A 282 10.65 67.91 -15.99
N SER A 283 9.48 67.49 -16.47
CA SER A 283 8.44 68.40 -16.93
C SER A 283 7.92 69.30 -15.80
N LEU A 284 7.69 68.74 -14.61
CA LEU A 284 7.25 69.50 -13.43
C LEU A 284 8.31 70.52 -12.99
N ALA A 285 9.58 70.11 -12.94
CA ALA A 285 10.68 71.01 -12.59
C ALA A 285 10.80 72.19 -13.56
N LYS A 286 10.62 71.95 -14.86
CA LYS A 286 10.59 73.02 -15.88
C LYS A 286 9.41 73.97 -15.67
N ALA A 287 8.22 73.45 -15.44
CA ALA A 287 7.02 74.27 -15.23
C ALA A 287 7.12 75.15 -13.98
N LEU A 288 7.59 74.60 -12.86
CA LEU A 288 7.80 75.37 -11.63
C LEU A 288 8.83 76.48 -11.80
N LYS A 289 9.89 76.23 -12.58
CA LYS A 289 10.91 77.24 -12.88
C LYS A 289 10.35 78.40 -13.71
N MET A 290 9.44 78.12 -14.65
CA MET A 290 8.77 79.17 -15.42
C MET A 290 7.92 80.10 -14.54
N PHE A 291 7.30 79.58 -13.48
CA PHE A 291 6.53 80.40 -12.52
C PHE A 291 7.40 81.14 -11.49
N GLU A 292 8.63 80.69 -11.21
CA GLU A 292 9.58 81.42 -10.34
C GLU A 292 10.30 82.57 -11.10
N GLU A 293 10.23 82.60 -12.45
CA GLU A 293 10.87 83.61 -13.31
C GLU A 293 9.92 84.75 -13.76
N GLU A 294 8.62 84.69 -13.41
CA GLU A 294 7.64 85.80 -13.48
C GLU A 294 7.52 86.54 -12.13
#